data_AF-A0A2S7WHC6-F1
#
_entry.id   AF-A0A2S7WHC6-F1
#
_cell.length_a   1.000
_cell.length_b   1.000
_cell.length_c   1.000
_cell.angle_alpha   90.00
_cell.angle_beta   90.00
_cell.angle_gamma   90.00
#
_symmetry.space_group_name_H-M   'P 1'
#
loop_
_entity.id
_entity.type
_entity.pdbx_description
1 polymer ?
#
loop_
_entity_poly.entity_id
_entity_poly.type
_entity_poly.pdbx_seq_one_letter_code
_entity_poly.pdbx_strand_id
1 'polypeptide(L)'
;MSKKNLAILTILCTIILDQVIKIYIKTNFVLGEEVVVFDWFKIHFVENNGMAMGFEFGGKAGKLFLTVFRLFAVTAIMYWLIGTIKTKVHNAVIIAISLIFSGAIGNIIDSVFYGAIFDDSTNKVATLFADQPYGSIFHGKVVDMFYFPIWSGNLPSWIPFMGGETYTFFQYIFNPADAYITIGVALLFIFSKQAFPKEEKKIEA
;
A
#
# COMPACT_ATOMS: atom_id res chain seq x y z
N MET A 1 12.41 6.80 -24.11
CA MET A 1 12.98 6.47 -22.78
C MET A 1 13.28 4.97 -22.72
N SER A 2 14.42 4.55 -22.16
CA SER A 2 14.70 3.11 -22.00
C SER A 2 13.78 2.50 -20.94
N LYS A 3 13.49 1.18 -21.02
CA LYS A 3 12.68 0.49 -20.00
C LYS A 3 13.27 0.58 -18.60
N LYS A 4 14.61 0.58 -18.51
CA LYS A 4 15.34 0.79 -17.26
C LYS A 4 15.05 2.18 -16.69
N ASN A 5 15.16 3.23 -17.50
CA ASN A 5 14.91 4.60 -17.04
C ASN A 5 13.44 4.79 -16.68
N LEU A 6 12.52 4.17 -17.43
CA LEU A 6 11.10 4.16 -17.11
C LEU A 6 10.83 3.54 -15.73
N ALA A 7 11.38 2.35 -15.47
CA ALA A 7 11.23 1.67 -14.18
C ALA A 7 11.81 2.51 -13.03
N ILE A 8 13.03 3.03 -13.19
CA ILE A 8 13.69 3.87 -12.17
C ILE A 8 12.85 5.12 -11.88
N LEU A 9 12.38 5.81 -12.92
CA LEU A 9 11.58 7.02 -12.77
C LEU A 9 10.26 6.70 -12.05
N THR A 10 9.55 5.65 -12.48
CA THR A 10 8.32 5.21 -11.82
C THR A 10 8.57 4.93 -10.34
N ILE A 11 9.57 4.11 -10.00
CA ILE A 11 9.89 3.73 -8.62
C ILE A 11 10.25 4.94 -7.75
N LEU A 12 11.12 5.82 -8.24
CA LEU A 12 11.56 6.98 -7.47
C LEU A 12 10.40 7.95 -7.23
N CYS A 13 9.63 8.28 -8.26
CA CYS A 13 8.51 9.21 -8.12
C CYS A 13 7.44 8.68 -7.16
N THR A 14 7.10 7.39 -7.23
CA THR A 14 6.03 6.83 -6.39
C THR A 14 6.46 6.66 -4.94
N ILE A 15 7.71 6.25 -4.67
CA ILE A 15 8.24 6.18 -3.29
C ILE A 15 8.29 7.58 -2.67
N ILE A 16 8.79 8.57 -3.41
CA ILE A 16 8.87 9.95 -2.92
C ILE A 16 7.47 10.47 -2.60
N LEU A 17 6.51 10.29 -3.52
CA LEU A 17 5.14 10.75 -3.30
C LEU A 17 4.50 10.06 -2.09
N ASP A 18 4.65 8.74 -1.96
CA ASP A 18 4.13 7.98 -0.82
C ASP A 18 4.68 8.49 0.51
N GLN A 19 6.00 8.59 0.63
CA GLN A 19 6.65 8.98 1.88
C GLN A 19 6.40 10.44 2.24
N VAL A 20 6.37 11.35 1.25
CA VAL A 20 6.01 12.76 1.50
C VAL A 20 4.59 12.87 2.05
N ILE A 21 3.61 12.17 1.44
CA ILE A 21 2.22 12.21 1.89
C ILE A 21 2.09 11.60 3.30
N LYS A 22 2.73 10.47 3.56
CA LYS A 22 2.68 9.81 4.88
C LYS A 22 3.32 10.62 6.00
N ILE A 23 4.50 11.19 5.74
CA ILE A 23 5.18 12.07 6.71
C ILE A 23 4.31 13.31 6.96
N TYR A 24 3.72 13.90 5.91
CA TYR A 24 2.82 15.03 6.06
C TYR A 24 1.63 14.70 6.97
N ILE A 25 0.92 13.59 6.72
CA ILE A 25 -0.19 13.16 7.57
C ILE A 25 0.27 12.97 9.01
N LYS A 26 1.36 12.22 9.23
CA LYS A 26 1.85 11.90 10.58
C LYS A 26 2.31 13.13 11.38
N THR A 27 2.75 14.19 10.70
CA THR A 27 3.26 15.43 11.31
C THR A 27 2.28 16.60 11.27
N ASN A 28 1.03 16.38 10.81
CA ASN A 28 0.00 17.42 10.80
C ASN A 28 -1.34 16.96 11.38
N PHE A 29 -1.55 15.65 11.57
CA PHE A 29 -2.80 15.08 12.07
C PHE A 29 -2.58 14.34 13.38
N VAL A 30 -3.56 14.41 14.27
CA VAL A 30 -3.68 13.51 15.43
C VAL A 30 -4.30 12.18 14.96
N LEU A 31 -3.92 11.06 15.57
CA LEU A 31 -4.49 9.75 15.23
C LEU A 31 -6.03 9.78 15.35
N GLY A 32 -6.73 9.35 14.29
CA GLY A 32 -8.19 9.38 14.19
C GLY A 32 -8.79 10.71 13.74
N GLU A 33 -7.96 11.75 13.54
CA GLU A 33 -8.40 13.03 12.98
C GLU A 33 -8.85 12.84 11.52
N GLU A 34 -9.94 13.52 11.16
CA GLU A 34 -10.48 13.51 9.81
C GLU A 34 -10.70 14.90 9.22
N VAL A 35 -10.42 15.02 7.93
CA VAL A 35 -10.75 16.18 7.11
C VAL A 35 -11.63 15.72 5.96
N VAL A 36 -12.82 16.30 5.85
CA VAL A 36 -13.73 16.07 4.73
C VAL A 36 -13.24 16.89 3.54
N VAL A 37 -12.88 16.21 2.44
CA VAL A 37 -12.47 16.85 1.19
C VAL A 37 -13.68 16.99 0.27
N PHE A 38 -14.45 15.90 0.13
CA PHE A 38 -15.76 15.84 -0.52
C PHE A 38 -16.68 14.93 0.30
N ASP A 39 -17.99 14.98 0.08
CA ASP A 39 -18.94 14.12 0.79
C ASP A 39 -18.60 12.61 0.67
N TRP A 40 -17.97 12.21 -0.42
CA TRP A 40 -17.54 10.84 -0.73
C TRP A 40 -16.02 10.59 -0.52
N PHE A 41 -15.25 11.59 -0.07
CA PHE A 41 -13.81 11.49 0.14
C PHE A 41 -13.34 12.26 1.38
N LYS A 42 -12.70 11.54 2.30
CA LYS A 42 -12.09 12.06 3.51
C LYS A 42 -10.61 11.67 3.57
N ILE A 43 -9.83 12.55 4.18
CA ILE A 43 -8.52 12.20 4.73
C ILE A 43 -8.77 11.83 6.19
N HIS A 44 -8.58 10.56 6.56
CA HIS A 44 -8.80 10.05 7.92
C HIS A 44 -7.56 9.30 8.38
N PHE A 45 -6.81 9.86 9.33
CA PHE A 45 -5.51 9.32 9.71
C PHE A 45 -5.65 8.06 10.60
N VAL A 46 -5.19 6.92 10.08
CA VAL A 46 -5.06 5.65 10.80
C VAL A 46 -3.63 5.14 10.74
N GLU A 47 -3.23 4.45 11.79
CA GLU A 47 -2.01 3.65 11.80
C GLU A 47 -2.33 2.16 11.87
N ASN A 48 -1.71 1.39 10.99
CA ASN A 48 -1.99 -0.01 10.79
C ASN A 48 -0.77 -0.89 11.12
N ASN A 49 -0.99 -2.01 11.80
CA ASN A 49 0.07 -3.00 12.07
C ASN A 49 0.56 -3.74 10.81
N GLY A 50 0.11 -3.38 9.61
CA GLY A 50 0.56 -3.95 8.35
C GLY A 50 -0.34 -5.09 7.86
N MET A 51 -1.63 -5.01 8.16
CA MET A 51 -2.64 -5.95 7.67
C MET A 51 -3.87 -5.20 7.17
N ALA A 52 -4.50 -5.71 6.13
CA ALA A 52 -5.77 -5.14 5.68
C ALA A 52 -6.84 -5.29 6.77
N MET A 53 -7.85 -4.41 6.75
CA MET A 53 -9.08 -4.55 7.55
C MET A 53 -8.91 -4.44 9.08
N GLY A 54 -7.84 -3.81 9.55
CA GLY A 54 -7.59 -3.67 10.98
C GLY A 54 -7.37 -5.00 11.70
N PHE A 55 -7.11 -6.09 10.96
CA PHE A 55 -6.81 -7.38 11.55
C PHE A 55 -5.43 -7.33 12.21
N GLU A 56 -5.32 -7.81 13.45
CA GLU A 56 -4.04 -7.96 14.11
C GLU A 56 -3.62 -9.43 14.13
N PHE A 57 -2.39 -9.71 13.71
CA PHE A 57 -1.83 -11.05 13.73
C PHE A 57 -0.65 -11.12 14.68
N GLY A 58 -0.74 -12.00 15.69
CA GLY A 58 0.40 -12.45 16.49
C GLY A 58 1.19 -11.38 17.25
N GLY A 59 0.60 -10.20 17.50
CA GLY A 59 1.26 -9.10 18.21
C GLY A 59 2.61 -8.70 17.59
N LYS A 60 3.64 -8.48 18.42
CA LYS A 60 4.99 -8.12 17.96
C LYS A 60 5.62 -9.17 17.04
N ALA A 61 5.44 -10.46 17.35
CA ALA A 61 6.00 -11.55 16.56
C ALA A 61 5.34 -11.64 15.17
N GLY A 62 4.01 -11.51 15.12
CA GLY A 62 3.30 -11.48 13.84
C GLY A 62 3.59 -10.22 13.02
N LYS A 63 3.74 -9.06 13.67
CA LYS A 63 4.22 -7.83 13.00
C LYS A 63 5.60 -8.05 12.36
N LEU A 64 6.55 -8.60 13.11
CA LEU A 64 7.89 -8.90 12.59
C LEU A 64 7.84 -9.88 11.42
N PHE A 65 7.04 -10.95 11.53
CA PHE A 65 6.83 -11.91 10.44
C PHE A 65 6.31 -11.23 9.17
N LEU A 66 5.30 -10.36 9.27
CA LEU A 66 4.76 -9.62 8.13
C LEU A 66 5.82 -8.71 7.49
N THR A 67 6.61 -8.01 8.30
CA THR A 67 7.69 -7.16 7.79
C THR A 67 8.76 -7.98 7.05
N VAL A 68 9.20 -9.11 7.62
CA VAL A 68 10.19 -10.00 7.00
C VAL A 68 9.65 -10.65 5.73
N PHE A 69 8.39 -11.11 5.75
CA PHE A 69 7.73 -11.67 4.57
C PHE A 69 7.67 -10.66 3.42
N ARG A 70 7.32 -9.40 3.70
CA ARG A 70 7.30 -8.33 2.70
C ARG A 70 8.69 -8.08 2.11
N LEU A 71 9.74 -8.09 2.93
CA LEU A 71 11.12 -7.96 2.44
C LEU A 71 11.47 -9.08 1.45
N PHE A 72 11.08 -10.32 1.73
CA PHE A 72 11.25 -11.43 0.80
C PHE A 72 10.41 -11.28 -0.48
N ALA A 73 9.14 -10.86 -0.37
CA ALA A 73 8.30 -10.63 -1.54
C ALA A 73 8.88 -9.55 -2.47
N VAL A 74 9.43 -8.48 -1.90
CA VAL A 74 10.06 -7.38 -2.65
C VAL A 74 11.32 -7.83 -3.40
N THR A 75 12.14 -8.72 -2.84
CA THR A 75 13.30 -9.26 -3.58
C THR A 75 12.86 -10.10 -4.77
N ALA A 76 11.80 -10.90 -4.62
CA ALA A 76 11.22 -11.66 -5.74
C ALA A 76 10.65 -10.74 -6.84
N ILE A 77 9.95 -9.67 -6.46
CA ILE A 77 9.41 -8.67 -7.41
C ILE A 77 10.56 -7.95 -8.13
N MET A 78 11.63 -7.56 -7.42
CA MET A 78 12.80 -6.93 -8.03
C MET A 78 13.47 -7.87 -9.04
N TYR A 79 13.66 -9.14 -8.68
CA TYR A 79 14.22 -10.14 -9.59
C TYR A 79 13.37 -10.26 -10.86
N TRP A 80 12.04 -10.32 -10.70
CA TRP A 80 11.10 -10.35 -11.83
C TRP A 80 11.16 -9.09 -12.69
N LEU A 81 11.27 -7.90 -12.08
CA LEU A 81 11.42 -6.63 -12.81
C LEU A 81 12.70 -6.62 -13.65
N ILE A 82 13.83 -7.01 -13.07
CA ILE A 82 15.13 -7.05 -13.77
C ILE A 82 15.09 -8.02 -14.96
N GLY A 83 14.46 -9.18 -14.79
CA GLY A 83 14.23 -10.13 -15.89
C GLY A 83 13.36 -9.51 -16.98
N THR A 84 12.25 -8.90 -16.60
CA THR A 84 11.26 -8.33 -17.52
C THR A 84 11.78 -7.11 -18.29
N ILE A 85 12.67 -6.29 -17.70
CA ILE A 85 13.30 -5.15 -18.40
C ILE A 85 14.11 -5.61 -19.63
N LYS A 86 14.69 -6.81 -19.58
CA LYS A 86 15.52 -7.37 -20.67
C LYS A 86 14.70 -7.96 -21.82
N THR A 87 13.39 -8.14 -21.66
CA THR A 87 12.51 -8.74 -22.68
C THR A 87 11.85 -7.65 -23.54
N LYS A 88 11.19 -8.05 -24.65
CA LYS A 88 10.46 -7.13 -25.56
C LYS A 88 9.00 -6.89 -25.15
N VAL A 89 8.65 -6.98 -23.85
CA VAL A 89 7.29 -6.72 -23.36
C VAL A 89 6.83 -5.26 -23.52
N HIS A 90 5.53 -5.03 -23.40
CA HIS A 90 4.95 -3.68 -23.42
C HIS A 90 5.40 -2.83 -22.22
N ASN A 91 5.55 -1.51 -22.41
CA ASN A 91 5.99 -0.60 -21.35
C ASN A 91 5.03 -0.59 -20.14
N ALA A 92 3.74 -0.82 -20.36
CA ALA A 92 2.76 -0.92 -19.27
C ALA A 92 3.09 -2.04 -18.27
N VAL A 93 3.66 -3.16 -18.72
CA VAL A 93 4.08 -4.26 -17.83
C VAL A 93 5.25 -3.80 -16.94
N ILE A 94 6.19 -3.03 -17.49
CA ILE A 94 7.31 -2.46 -16.73
C ILE A 94 6.80 -1.49 -15.66
N ILE A 95 5.89 -0.59 -16.04
CA ILE A 95 5.25 0.36 -15.11
C ILE A 95 4.49 -0.40 -14.03
N ALA A 96 3.72 -1.43 -14.41
CA ALA A 96 2.93 -2.23 -13.48
C ALA A 96 3.79 -2.91 -12.40
N ILE A 97 4.86 -3.61 -12.80
CA ILE A 97 5.78 -4.26 -11.85
C ILE A 97 6.50 -3.20 -11.00
N SER A 98 6.87 -2.06 -11.60
CA SER A 98 7.50 -0.94 -10.88
C SER A 98 6.57 -0.34 -9.82
N LEU A 99 5.29 -0.18 -10.13
CA LEU A 99 4.26 0.29 -9.18
C LEU A 99 4.11 -0.69 -8.00
N ILE A 100 3.95 -1.99 -8.28
CA ILE A 100 3.85 -3.03 -7.24
C ILE A 100 5.11 -3.03 -6.36
N PHE A 101 6.29 -3.00 -6.98
CA PHE A 101 7.57 -2.95 -6.27
C PHE A 101 7.65 -1.73 -5.35
N SER A 102 7.40 -0.54 -5.91
CA SER A 102 7.51 0.72 -5.17
C SER A 102 6.48 0.87 -4.06
N GLY A 103 5.24 0.42 -4.25
CA GLY A 103 4.22 0.40 -3.19
C GLY A 103 4.60 -0.57 -2.06
N ALA A 104 5.11 -1.75 -2.40
CA ALA A 104 5.60 -2.69 -1.39
C ALA A 104 6.79 -2.10 -0.60
N ILE A 105 7.73 -1.41 -1.26
CA ILE A 105 8.81 -0.68 -0.59
C ILE A 105 8.28 0.44 0.30
N GLY A 106 7.32 1.24 -0.16
CA GLY A 106 6.72 2.32 0.63
C GLY A 106 6.19 1.83 1.98
N ASN A 107 5.37 0.77 1.97
CA ASN A 107 4.86 0.17 3.21
C ASN A 107 5.93 -0.54 4.06
N ILE A 108 7.03 -1.00 3.45
CA ILE A 108 8.20 -1.53 4.18
C ILE A 108 8.94 -0.40 4.89
N ILE A 109 9.12 0.78 4.27
CA ILE A 109 9.79 1.92 4.91
C ILE A 109 9.07 2.27 6.21
N ASP A 110 7.75 2.37 6.19
CA ASP A 110 6.94 2.61 7.38
C ASP A 110 7.17 1.50 8.42
N SER A 111 7.02 0.24 8.00
CA SER A 111 7.09 -0.92 8.91
C SER A 111 8.48 -1.11 9.53
N VAL A 112 9.54 -0.73 8.83
CA VAL A 112 10.92 -0.86 9.30
C VAL A 112 11.34 0.33 10.13
N PHE A 113 11.03 1.56 9.71
CA PHE A 113 11.64 2.77 10.28
C PHE A 113 10.70 3.60 11.14
N TYR A 114 9.39 3.66 10.86
CA TYR A 114 8.54 4.68 11.51
C TYR A 114 8.44 4.50 13.03
N GLY A 115 8.51 3.26 13.52
CA GLY A 115 8.56 2.97 14.95
C GLY A 115 9.78 3.57 15.64
N ALA A 116 10.91 3.64 14.95
CA ALA A 116 12.18 4.10 15.50
C ALA A 116 12.44 5.61 15.30
N ILE A 117 11.69 6.30 14.43
CA ILE A 117 11.95 7.72 14.10
C ILE A 117 10.82 8.65 14.53
N PHE A 118 9.60 8.16 14.77
CA PHE A 118 8.50 8.99 15.25
C PHE A 118 8.12 8.62 16.67
N ASP A 119 7.63 9.59 17.43
CA ASP A 119 6.83 9.31 18.62
C ASP A 119 5.38 8.96 18.26
N ASP A 120 4.62 8.63 19.29
CA ASP A 120 3.24 8.16 19.15
C ASP A 120 2.30 9.31 18.76
N SER A 121 1.33 9.01 17.88
CA SER A 121 0.35 9.99 17.37
C SER A 121 -0.95 10.05 18.19
N THR A 122 -1.03 9.38 19.34
CA THR A 122 -2.23 9.35 20.20
C THR A 122 -2.36 10.66 20.96
N ASN A 123 -3.47 11.37 20.73
CA ASN A 123 -3.79 12.67 21.34
C ASN A 123 -2.79 13.81 21.06
N LYS A 124 -1.85 13.62 20.13
CA LYS A 124 -0.91 14.64 19.67
C LYS A 124 -0.45 14.37 18.24
N VAL A 125 0.03 15.41 17.59
CA VAL A 125 0.75 15.28 16.32
C VAL A 125 2.12 14.66 16.59
N ALA A 126 2.55 13.72 15.74
CA ALA A 126 3.84 13.07 15.94
C ALA A 126 5.01 13.97 15.50
N THR A 127 6.11 13.86 16.22
CA THR A 127 7.38 14.53 15.97
C THR A 127 8.31 13.58 15.23
N LEU A 128 8.89 14.05 14.12
CA LEU A 128 9.94 13.33 13.40
C LEU A 128 11.27 13.46 14.14
N PHE A 129 12.01 12.35 14.22
CA PHE A 129 13.24 12.20 15.02
C PHE A 129 13.03 12.49 16.51
N ALA A 130 11.96 11.93 17.07
CA ALA A 130 11.65 12.10 18.48
C ALA A 130 12.68 11.41 19.41
N ASP A 131 12.95 12.03 20.56
CA ASP A 131 13.84 11.47 21.59
C ASP A 131 13.31 10.15 22.18
N GLN A 132 11.98 9.97 22.16
CA GLN A 132 11.29 8.77 22.63
C GLN A 132 10.36 8.23 21.52
N PRO A 133 10.91 7.43 20.58
CA PRO A 133 10.11 6.81 19.53
C PRO A 133 9.05 5.84 20.07
N TYR A 134 7.96 5.64 19.34
CA TYR A 134 6.86 4.76 19.80
C TYR A 134 7.17 3.26 19.69
N GLY A 135 8.24 2.89 18.98
CA GLY A 135 8.61 1.51 18.73
C GLY A 135 10.09 1.33 18.41
N SER A 136 10.42 0.16 17.89
CA SER A 136 11.77 -0.16 17.43
C SER A 136 11.78 -0.39 15.93
N ILE A 137 12.98 -0.60 15.37
CA ILE A 137 13.14 -1.01 13.98
C ILE A 137 12.33 -2.30 13.74
N PHE A 138 11.70 -2.42 12.57
CA PHE A 138 10.78 -3.50 12.16
C PHE A 138 9.39 -3.50 12.82
N HIS A 139 9.12 -2.57 13.73
CA HIS A 139 7.86 -2.49 14.48
C HIS A 139 7.09 -1.18 14.20
N GLY A 140 7.40 -0.50 13.10
CA GLY A 140 6.63 0.67 12.67
C GLY A 140 5.23 0.30 12.19
N LYS A 141 4.29 1.21 12.38
CA LYS A 141 2.94 1.11 11.81
C LYS A 141 2.90 1.77 10.44
N VAL A 142 2.11 1.21 9.54
CA VAL A 142 1.84 1.77 8.21
C VAL A 142 0.85 2.91 8.35
N VAL A 143 1.12 4.04 7.70
CA VAL A 143 0.27 5.23 7.77
C VAL A 143 -0.77 5.17 6.65
N ASP A 144 -2.04 5.13 7.02
CA ASP A 144 -3.20 5.09 6.12
C ASP A 144 -4.02 6.39 6.26
N MET A 145 -4.59 6.88 5.15
CA MET A 145 -5.28 8.18 5.17
C MET A 145 -6.45 8.32 4.22
N PHE A 146 -6.45 7.63 3.08
CA PHE A 146 -7.49 7.84 2.08
C PHE A 146 -8.72 7.02 2.44
N TYR A 147 -9.83 7.71 2.70
CA TYR A 147 -11.09 7.10 3.06
C TYR A 147 -12.19 7.59 2.11
N PHE A 148 -12.88 6.67 1.44
CA PHE A 148 -13.93 7.00 0.47
C PHE A 148 -15.27 6.37 0.86
N PRO A 149 -15.98 6.92 1.86
CA PRO A 149 -17.31 6.46 2.25
C PRO A 149 -18.36 6.87 1.21
N ILE A 150 -18.29 6.29 0.01
CA ILE A 150 -19.07 6.69 -1.17
C ILE A 150 -20.58 6.64 -0.90
N TRP A 151 -21.02 5.66 -0.13
CA TRP A 151 -22.42 5.55 0.29
C TRP A 151 -22.50 5.01 1.71
N SER A 152 -23.30 5.64 2.56
CA SER A 152 -23.62 5.14 3.89
C SER A 152 -25.11 5.24 4.14
N GLY A 153 -25.72 4.17 4.64
CA GLY A 153 -27.15 4.13 4.89
C GLY A 153 -27.61 2.80 5.46
N ASN A 154 -28.86 2.75 5.90
CA ASN A 154 -29.46 1.51 6.39
C ASN A 154 -29.80 0.60 5.22
N LEU A 155 -29.34 -0.65 5.30
CA LEU A 155 -29.68 -1.65 4.31
C LEU A 155 -31.18 -1.95 4.32
N PRO A 156 -31.81 -2.16 3.16
CA PRO A 156 -33.20 -2.59 3.11
C PRO A 156 -33.44 -3.85 3.95
N SER A 157 -34.54 -3.88 4.70
CA SER A 157 -34.90 -4.97 5.61
C SER A 157 -35.06 -6.33 4.93
N TRP A 158 -35.23 -6.35 3.59
CA TRP A 158 -35.33 -7.57 2.81
C TRP A 158 -33.98 -8.25 2.51
N ILE A 159 -32.84 -7.60 2.81
CA ILE A 159 -31.51 -8.19 2.61
C ILE A 159 -31.25 -9.26 3.70
N PRO A 160 -30.99 -10.53 3.33
CA PRO A 160 -30.68 -11.56 4.30
C PRO A 160 -29.43 -11.23 5.13
N PHE A 161 -29.45 -11.57 6.42
CA PHE A 161 -28.36 -11.43 7.39
C PHE A 161 -27.91 -10.00 7.75
N MET A 162 -28.11 -9.00 6.89
CA MET A 162 -27.63 -7.62 7.07
C MET A 162 -28.71 -6.55 6.90
N GLY A 163 -29.95 -6.92 6.57
CA GLY A 163 -31.05 -5.98 6.39
C GLY A 163 -31.38 -5.21 7.68
N GLY A 164 -31.53 -3.89 7.57
CA GLY A 164 -31.78 -2.99 8.70
C GLY A 164 -30.52 -2.41 9.36
N GLU A 165 -29.34 -2.99 9.12
CA GLU A 165 -28.07 -2.49 9.66
C GLU A 165 -27.53 -1.30 8.85
N THR A 166 -26.80 -0.39 9.51
CA THR A 166 -26.07 0.68 8.84
C THR A 166 -24.87 0.10 8.11
N TYR A 167 -24.79 0.32 6.80
CA TYR A 167 -23.70 -0.13 5.95
C TYR A 167 -23.03 1.04 5.27
N THR A 168 -21.69 1.00 5.21
CA THR A 168 -20.89 1.96 4.45
C THR A 168 -20.19 1.24 3.31
N PHE A 169 -20.56 1.59 2.07
CA PHE A 169 -19.90 1.11 0.87
C PHE A 169 -18.48 1.67 0.82
N PHE A 170 -17.50 0.76 0.77
CA PHE A 170 -16.07 1.03 0.76
C PHE A 170 -15.53 1.68 2.06
N GLN A 171 -15.70 0.97 3.16
CA GLN A 171 -15.22 1.33 4.51
C GLN A 171 -13.68 1.29 4.71
N TYR A 172 -12.91 0.99 3.66
CA TYR A 172 -11.48 0.72 3.77
C TYR A 172 -10.69 2.03 3.73
N ILE A 173 -9.66 2.12 4.58
CA ILE A 173 -8.72 3.22 4.61
C ILE A 173 -7.37 2.68 4.14
N PHE A 174 -6.75 3.39 3.21
CA PHE A 174 -5.52 2.96 2.56
C PHE A 174 -4.61 4.15 2.26
N ASN A 175 -3.44 3.87 1.68
CA ASN A 175 -2.42 4.87 1.38
C ASN A 175 -2.00 4.86 -0.11
N PRO A 176 -1.15 5.81 -0.57
CA PRO A 176 -0.66 5.83 -1.94
C PRO A 176 0.01 4.51 -2.38
N ALA A 177 0.83 3.90 -1.51
CA ALA A 177 1.46 2.61 -1.79
C ALA A 177 0.46 1.48 -2.12
N ASP A 178 -0.65 1.38 -1.38
CA ASP A 178 -1.70 0.39 -1.67
C ASP A 178 -2.40 0.66 -3.01
N ALA A 179 -2.61 1.95 -3.35
CA ALA A 179 -3.14 2.34 -4.64
C ALA A 179 -2.19 1.96 -5.79
N TYR A 180 -0.86 2.13 -5.62
CA TYR A 180 0.11 1.71 -6.62
C TYR A 180 0.12 0.20 -6.84
N ILE A 181 0.06 -0.58 -5.75
CA ILE A 181 -0.04 -2.05 -5.84
C ILE A 181 -1.30 -2.43 -6.61
N THR A 182 -2.45 -1.85 -6.25
CA THR A 182 -3.74 -2.13 -6.89
C THR A 182 -3.73 -1.78 -8.38
N ILE A 183 -3.25 -0.60 -8.76
CA ILE A 183 -3.14 -0.16 -10.16
C ILE A 183 -2.16 -1.05 -10.92
N GLY A 184 -1.01 -1.38 -10.33
CA GLY A 184 -0.03 -2.27 -10.95
C GLY A 184 -0.60 -3.66 -11.21
N VAL A 185 -1.31 -4.25 -10.24
CA VAL A 185 -2.00 -5.53 -10.41
C VAL A 185 -3.05 -5.43 -11.53
N ALA A 186 -3.88 -4.38 -11.55
CA ALA A 186 -4.87 -4.17 -12.61
C ALA A 186 -4.21 -4.07 -14.00
N LEU A 187 -3.10 -3.35 -14.12
CA LEU A 187 -2.34 -3.27 -15.38
C LEU A 187 -1.78 -4.62 -15.81
N LEU A 188 -1.29 -5.46 -14.88
CA LEU A 188 -0.85 -6.82 -15.22
C LEU A 188 -1.99 -7.68 -15.75
N PHE A 189 -3.20 -7.54 -15.23
CA PHE A 189 -4.37 -8.24 -15.75
C PHE A 189 -4.76 -7.77 -17.16
N ILE A 190 -4.78 -6.44 -17.38
CA ILE A 190 -5.07 -5.85 -18.69
C ILE A 190 -4.04 -6.29 -19.74
N PHE A 191 -2.76 -6.33 -19.37
CA PHE A 191 -1.65 -6.75 -20.23
C PHE A 191 -1.22 -8.20 -19.97
N SER A 192 -2.15 -9.07 -19.55
CA SER A 192 -1.86 -10.44 -19.11
C SER A 192 -1.14 -11.29 -20.15
N LYS A 193 -1.49 -11.16 -21.44
CA LYS A 193 -0.83 -11.88 -22.54
C LYS A 193 0.64 -11.51 -22.68
N GLN A 194 0.99 -10.26 -22.36
CA GLN A 194 2.36 -9.76 -22.41
C GLN A 194 3.10 -10.00 -21.10
N ALA A 195 2.41 -9.95 -19.96
CA ALA A 195 2.96 -10.20 -18.64
C ALA A 195 3.28 -11.68 -18.43
N PHE A 196 2.45 -12.58 -18.98
CA PHE A 196 2.57 -14.03 -18.86
C PHE A 196 2.43 -14.69 -20.25
N PRO A 197 3.49 -14.63 -21.08
CA PRO A 197 3.48 -15.31 -22.38
C PRO A 197 3.26 -16.80 -22.18
N LYS A 198 2.30 -17.40 -22.89
CA LYS A 198 2.12 -18.86 -22.88
C LYS A 198 3.33 -19.49 -23.56
N GLU A 199 3.95 -20.50 -22.94
CA GLU A 199 4.91 -21.34 -23.65
C GLU A 199 4.18 -22.03 -24.81
N GLU A 200 4.54 -21.68 -26.04
CA GLU A 200 4.12 -22.47 -27.19
C GLU A 200 4.78 -23.83 -27.05
N LYS A 201 3.98 -24.86 -26.75
CA LYS A 201 4.43 -26.25 -26.89
C LYS A 201 4.88 -26.40 -28.33
N LYS A 202 6.19 -26.48 -28.55
CA LYS A 202 6.74 -27.00 -29.81
C LYS A 202 6.19 -28.41 -29.95
N ILE A 203 5.19 -28.58 -30.80
CA ILE A 203 4.79 -29.89 -31.27
C ILE A 203 5.97 -30.31 -32.15
N GLU A 204 6.84 -31.14 -31.59
CA GLU A 204 7.83 -31.88 -32.37
C GLU A 204 7.01 -32.79 -33.32
N ALA A 205 7.04 -32.44 -34.60
CA ALA A 205 6.45 -33.19 -35.70
C ALA A 205 7.50 -34.10 -36.32
#